data_AF-A0AAV0LY77-F1
#
_entry.id   AF-A0AAV0LY77-F1
#
_cell.length_a   1.000
_cell.length_b   1.000
_cell.length_c   1.000
_cell.angle_alpha   90.00
_cell.angle_beta   90.00
_cell.angle_gamma   90.00
#
_symmetry.space_group_name_H-M   'P 1'
#
loop_
_entity.id
_entity.type
_entity.pdbx_description
1 polymer ?
#
loop_
_entity_poly.entity_id
_entity_poly.type
_entity_poly.pdbx_seq_one_letter_code
_entity_poly.pdbx_strand_id
1 'polypeptide(L)'
;MVDLYGRAGRFDEAKRFIAENGISHLSAVWKSLLSSCRLQKNSETGKWACERLLELEPLDSGSYVLCSNMFAADDHWDEAAEARSLMLQSIVNKVPGQSWI
;
A
#
# COMPACT_ATOMS: atom_id res chain seq x y z
N MET A 1 -3.53 -15.72 -5.12
CA MET A 1 -4.78 -15.30 -5.80
C MET A 1 -4.81 -13.81 -6.06
N VAL A 2 -4.71 -12.96 -5.02
CA VAL A 2 -4.67 -11.50 -5.21
C VAL A 2 -3.52 -11.04 -6.11
N ASP A 3 -2.29 -11.53 -5.86
CA ASP A 3 -1.13 -11.25 -6.75
C ASP A 3 -1.39 -11.68 -8.20
N LEU A 4 -1.97 -12.88 -8.39
CA LEU A 4 -2.24 -13.44 -9.71
C LEU A 4 -3.23 -12.58 -10.48
N TYR A 5 -4.35 -12.20 -9.86
CA TYR A 5 -5.35 -11.33 -10.47
C TYR A 5 -4.78 -9.93 -10.75
N GLY A 6 -4.06 -9.36 -9.79
CA GLY A 6 -3.44 -8.05 -9.95
C GLY A 6 -2.45 -8.00 -11.09
N ARG A 7 -1.54 -8.98 -11.20
CA ARG A 7 -0.57 -9.05 -12.31
C ARG A 7 -1.23 -9.29 -13.67
N ALA A 8 -2.41 -9.89 -13.70
CA ALA A 8 -3.23 -10.04 -14.90
C ALA A 8 -4.08 -8.79 -15.24
N GLY A 9 -4.01 -7.72 -14.45
CA GLY A 9 -4.84 -6.52 -14.62
C GLY A 9 -6.31 -6.71 -14.19
N ARG A 10 -6.64 -7.84 -13.56
CA ARG A 10 -7.99 -8.25 -13.15
C ARG A 10 -8.33 -7.75 -11.75
N PHE A 11 -8.34 -6.43 -11.58
CA PHE A 11 -8.45 -5.80 -10.26
C PHE A 11 -9.83 -5.99 -9.61
N ASP A 12 -10.90 -6.10 -10.37
CA ASP A 12 -12.24 -6.34 -9.82
C ASP A 12 -12.39 -7.75 -9.26
N GLU A 13 -11.76 -8.75 -9.89
CA GLU A 13 -11.64 -10.09 -9.32
C GLU A 13 -10.76 -10.11 -8.08
N ALA A 14 -9.67 -9.33 -8.05
CA ALA A 14 -8.87 -9.18 -6.84
C ALA A 14 -9.71 -8.58 -5.70
N LYS A 15 -10.47 -7.50 -5.95
CA LYS A 15 -11.37 -6.85 -4.98
C LYS A 15 -12.43 -7.82 -4.44
N ARG A 16 -13.13 -8.53 -5.34
CA ARG A 16 -14.13 -9.54 -4.98
C ARG A 16 -13.53 -10.66 -4.14
N PHE A 17 -12.38 -11.20 -4.56
CA PHE A 17 -11.70 -12.26 -3.82
C PHE A 17 -11.35 -11.84 -2.38
N ILE A 18 -10.89 -10.60 -2.18
CA ILE A 18 -10.58 -10.07 -0.85
C ILE A 18 -11.83 -10.01 0.03
N ALA A 19 -12.94 -9.50 -0.52
CA ALA A 19 -14.20 -9.35 0.20
C ALA A 19 -14.85 -10.71 0.53
N GLU A 20 -14.98 -11.60 -0.46
CA GLU A 20 -15.64 -12.91 -0.31
C GLU A 20 -14.93 -13.84 0.67
N ASN A 21 -13.59 -13.74 0.74
CA ASN A 21 -12.79 -14.59 1.63
C ASN A 21 -12.51 -13.94 2.99
N GLY A 22 -12.98 -12.70 3.24
CA GLY A 22 -12.80 -12.01 4.53
C GLY A 22 -11.34 -11.73 4.90
N ILE A 23 -10.43 -11.67 3.92
CA ILE A 23 -8.98 -11.52 4.13
C ILE A 23 -8.50 -10.06 4.12
N SER A 24 -9.43 -9.10 4.17
CA SER A 24 -9.12 -7.66 4.20
C SER A 24 -8.32 -7.23 5.43
N HIS A 25 -8.31 -8.03 6.50
CA HIS A 25 -7.52 -7.78 7.71
C HIS A 25 -6.01 -8.06 7.54
N LEU A 26 -5.60 -8.73 6.46
CA LEU A 26 -4.20 -9.11 6.23
C LEU A 26 -3.46 -8.01 5.45
N SER A 27 -2.46 -7.38 6.06
CA SER A 27 -1.64 -6.35 5.38
C SER A 27 -0.91 -6.89 4.14
N ALA A 28 -0.49 -8.15 4.16
CA ALA A 28 0.16 -8.82 3.03
C ALA A 28 -0.68 -8.82 1.74
N VAL A 29 -2.01 -8.88 1.87
CA VAL A 29 -2.95 -8.83 0.75
C VAL A 29 -2.87 -7.48 0.05
N TRP A 30 -2.86 -6.39 0.81
CA TRP A 30 -2.77 -5.02 0.30
C TRP A 30 -1.38 -4.72 -0.27
N LYS A 31 -0.31 -5.18 0.37
CA LYS A 31 1.07 -5.07 -0.16
C LYS A 31 1.21 -5.77 -1.52
N SER A 32 0.63 -6.96 -1.66
CA SER A 32 0.60 -7.69 -2.95
C SER A 32 -0.23 -6.95 -4.01
N LEU A 33 -1.40 -6.43 -3.64
CA LEU A 33 -2.24 -5.65 -4.54
C LEU A 33 -1.53 -4.37 -5.03
N LEU A 34 -0.86 -3.64 -4.13
CA LEU A 34 -0.07 -2.45 -4.48
C LEU A 34 1.07 -2.75 -5.43
N SER A 35 1.81 -3.84 -5.20
CA SER A 35 2.87 -4.28 -6.11
C SER A 35 2.32 -4.52 -7.53
N SER A 36 1.14 -5.12 -7.63
CA SER A 36 0.45 -5.35 -8.89
C SER A 36 -0.06 -4.05 -9.54
N CYS A 37 -0.64 -3.14 -8.75
CA CYS A 37 -1.09 -1.83 -9.22
C CYS A 37 0.07 -1.02 -9.80
N ARG A 38 1.24 -1.07 -9.16
CA ARG A 38 2.47 -0.43 -9.65
C ARG A 38 2.90 -0.96 -11.01
N LEU A 39 2.81 -2.28 -11.22
CA LEU A 39 3.19 -2.91 -12.49
C LEU A 39 2.21 -2.59 -13.63
N GLN A 40 0.92 -2.53 -13.32
CA GLN A 40 -0.15 -2.28 -14.29
C GLN A 40 -0.54 -0.79 -14.38
N LYS A 41 0.17 0.10 -13.68
CA LYS A 41 -0.12 1.54 -13.61
C LYS A 41 -1.60 1.84 -13.30
N ASN A 42 -2.14 1.19 -12.28
CA ASN A 42 -3.52 1.39 -11.85
C ASN A 42 -3.57 2.18 -10.53
N SER A 43 -3.48 3.50 -10.62
CA SER A 43 -3.47 4.38 -9.44
C SER A 43 -4.80 4.42 -8.69
N GLU A 44 -5.92 4.19 -9.36
CA GLU A 44 -7.24 4.17 -8.69
C GLU A 44 -7.33 3.02 -7.68
N THR A 45 -7.03 1.79 -8.11
CA THR A 45 -7.00 0.63 -7.20
C THR A 45 -5.83 0.72 -6.24
N GLY A 46 -4.71 1.30 -6.67
CA GLY A 46 -3.56 1.56 -5.82
C GLY A 46 -3.88 2.48 -4.66
N LYS A 47 -4.61 3.58 -4.88
CA LYS A 47 -5.02 4.50 -3.83
C LYS A 47 -5.88 3.82 -2.78
N TRP A 48 -6.87 3.05 -3.22
CA TRP A 48 -7.71 2.26 -2.32
C TRP A 48 -6.89 1.25 -1.49
N ALA A 49 -5.96 0.54 -2.13
CA ALA A 49 -5.09 -0.41 -1.43
C ALA A 49 -4.15 0.29 -0.43
N CYS A 50 -3.70 1.51 -0.74
CA CYS A 50 -2.91 2.34 0.14
C CYS A 50 -3.66 2.77 1.39
N GLU A 51 -4.86 3.31 1.24
CA GLU A 51 -5.70 3.72 2.37
C GLU A 51 -5.94 2.55 3.33
N ARG A 52 -6.30 1.37 2.79
CA ARG A 52 -6.50 0.17 3.61
C ARG A 52 -5.21 -0.30 4.30
N LEU A 53 -4.08 -0.26 3.60
CA LEU A 53 -2.80 -0.67 4.17
C LEU A 53 -2.35 0.27 5.30
N LEU A 54 -2.50 1.58 5.12
CA LEU A 54 -2.11 2.57 6.13
C LEU A 54 -3.04 2.56 7.34
N GLU A 55 -4.31 2.20 7.18
CA GLU A 55 -5.20 1.93 8.32
C GLU A 55 -4.74 0.71 9.14
N LEU A 56 -4.24 -0.34 8.48
CA LEU A 56 -3.78 -1.57 9.15
C LEU A 56 -2.39 -1.42 9.77
N GLU A 57 -1.49 -0.69 9.11
CA GLU A 57 -0.10 -0.51 9.54
C GLU A 57 0.29 0.98 9.59
N PRO A 58 -0.36 1.81 10.41
CA PRO A 58 -0.15 3.27 10.45
C PRO A 58 1.25 3.67 10.93
N LEU A 59 1.97 2.74 11.57
CA LEU A 59 3.34 2.95 12.02
C LEU A 59 4.36 2.23 11.13
N ASP A 60 3.99 1.51 10.07
CA ASP A 60 4.99 0.87 9.21
C ASP A 60 5.49 1.85 8.14
N SER A 61 6.74 2.29 8.25
CA SER A 61 7.36 3.15 7.22
C SER A 61 7.44 2.44 5.87
N GLY A 62 7.55 1.10 5.85
CA GLY A 62 7.55 0.31 4.62
C GLY A 62 6.25 0.48 3.83
N SER A 63 5.10 0.47 4.51
CA SER A 63 3.78 0.69 3.92
C SER A 63 3.64 2.06 3.25
N TYR A 64 4.12 3.14 3.88
CA TYR A 64 4.15 4.46 3.23
C TYR A 64 5.07 4.52 2.01
N VAL A 65 6.26 3.90 2.09
CA VAL A 65 7.20 3.82 0.95
C VAL A 65 6.58 3.06 -0.21
N LEU A 66 5.90 1.95 0.06
CA LEU A 66 5.20 1.18 -0.97
C LEU A 66 4.11 2.01 -1.67
N CYS A 67 3.35 2.79 -0.91
CA CYS A 67 2.35 3.71 -1.45
C CYS A 67 2.97 4.80 -2.32
N SER A 68 4.01 5.45 -1.82
CA SER A 68 4.74 6.47 -2.58
C SER A 68 5.28 5.93 -3.90
N ASN A 69 5.87 4.73 -3.88
CA ASN A 69 6.41 4.08 -5.07
C ASN A 69 5.33 3.62 -6.06
N MET A 70 4.13 3.30 -5.58
CA MET A 70 3.00 2.94 -6.43
C MET A 70 2.54 4.16 -7.23
N PHE A 71 2.30 5.30 -6.56
CA PHE A 71 1.90 6.55 -7.22
C PHE A 71 2.98 7.07 -8.17
N ALA A 72 4.25 7.05 -7.76
CA ALA A 72 5.35 7.49 -8.60
C ALA A 72 5.52 6.68 -9.90
N ALA A 73 5.13 5.40 -9.91
CA ALA A 73 5.21 4.56 -11.12
C ALA A 73 4.18 4.93 -12.20
N ASP A 74 3.12 5.62 -11.80
CA ASP A 74 2.07 6.13 -12.67
C ASP A 74 2.09 7.67 -12.74
N ASP A 75 3.25 8.29 -12.47
CA ASP A 75 3.48 9.74 -12.59
C ASP A 75 2.62 10.63 -11.66
N HIS A 76 2.03 10.05 -10.61
CA HIS A 76 1.27 10.75 -9.56
C HIS A 76 2.21 11.26 -8.47
N TRP A 77 3.00 12.29 -8.80
CA TRP A 77 4.06 12.80 -7.93
C TRP A 77 3.55 13.47 -6.66
N ASP A 78 2.38 14.10 -6.71
CA ASP A 78 1.78 14.79 -5.56
C ASP A 78 1.36 13.79 -4.48
N GLU A 79 0.65 12.72 -4.86
CA GLU A 79 0.28 11.63 -3.96
C GLU A 79 1.51 10.87 -3.45
N ALA A 80 2.53 10.71 -4.30
CA ALA A 80 3.79 10.11 -3.88
C ALA A 80 4.52 10.95 -2.81
N ALA A 81 4.45 12.29 -2.92
CA ALA A 81 5.00 13.21 -1.95
C ALA A 81 4.17 13.25 -0.66
N GLU A 82 2.84 13.20 -0.77
CA GLU A 82 1.93 13.13 0.38
C GLU A 82 2.19 11.88 1.22
N ALA A 83 2.31 10.71 0.59
CA ALA A 83 2.64 9.46 1.28
C ALA A 83 3.96 9.55 2.06
N ARG A 84 4.97 10.24 1.52
CA ARG A 84 6.25 10.47 2.21
C ARG A 84 6.13 11.47 3.36
N SER A 85 5.33 12.52 3.18
CA SER A 85 5.06 13.49 4.24
C SER A 85 4.37 12.83 5.43
N LEU A 86 3.34 12.02 5.17
CA LEU A 86 2.64 11.23 6.19
C LEU A 86 3.57 10.23 6.89
N MET A 87 4.49 9.61 6.15
CA MET A 87 5.52 8.75 6.74
C MET A 87 6.40 9.50 7.74
N LEU A 88 6.86 10.70 7.41
CA LEU A 88 7.69 11.49 8.31
C LEU A 88 6.91 11.86 9.58
N GLN A 89 5.64 12.23 9.44
CA GLN A 89 4.75 12.49 10.58
C GLN A 89 4.55 11.24 11.45
N SER A 90 4.37 10.06 10.86
CA SER A 90 4.22 8.82 11.61
C SER A 90 5.53 8.37 12.28
N ILE A 91 6.69 8.62 11.66
CA ILE A 91 8.01 8.38 12.25
C ILE A 91 8.28 9.34 13.41
N VAL A 92 7.90 10.62 13.32
CA VAL A 92 8.06 11.59 14.42
C VAL A 92 7.28 11.15 15.67
N ASN A 93 6.17 10.43 15.49
CA ASN A 93 5.41 9.80 16.57
C ASN A 93 6.01 8.48 17.08
N LYS A 94 7.00 7.89 16.39
CA LYS A 94 7.73 6.74 16.92
C LYS A 94 8.75 7.24 17.93
N VAL A 95 8.76 6.64 19.12
CA VAL A 95 9.89 6.76 20.04
C VAL A 95 11.15 6.28 19.28
N PRO A 96 12.24 7.07 19.24
CA PRO A 96 13.47 6.64 18.61
C PRO A 96 13.87 5.27 19.15
N GLY A 97 14.20 4.33 18.27
CA GLY A 97 14.67 3.01 18.69
C GLY A 97 15.92 3.17 19.55
N GLN A 98 15.81 2.89 20.85
CA GLN A 98 16.97 2.76 21.72
C GLN A 98 17.56 1.37 21.52
N SER A 99 18.61 1.28 20.72
CA SER A 99 19.53 0.15 20.79
C SER A 99 20.38 0.32 22.05
N TRP A 100 20.11 -0.51 23.06
CA TRP A 100 21.04 -0.71 24.17
C TRP A 100 22.29 -1.42 23.62
N ILE A 101 23.45 -0.78 23.82
CA ILE A 101 24.78 -1.41 23.70
C ILE A 101 25.25 -1.70 25.13
#